data_AF-A0A941R2S7-F1
#
_entry.id   AF-A0A941R2S7-F1
#
_cell.length_a   1.000
_cell.length_b   1.000
_cell.length_c   1.000
_cell.angle_alpha   90.00
_cell.angle_beta   90.00
_cell.angle_gamma   90.00
#
_symmetry.space_group_name_H-M   'P 1'
#
loop_
_entity.id
_entity.type
_entity.pdbx_description
1 polymer ?
#
loop_
_entity_poly.entity_id
_entity_poly.type
_entity_poly.pdbx_seq_one_letter_code
_entity_poly.pdbx_strand_id
1 'polypeptide(L)'
;MKKAGYEYAELAWMLRKSDLDKSVQYMRKGLAILSGYAGSIEQANAFNNYGLIKLSKKEPDSALYFINRSLNIKESLNDTLGIAYSHSYIANVYMETGQFQKAINKLDQAIEIRNTINDKSGISIDLVNAGMSYMTIGELEKALKYLKRSLLLAYETENIGLASFAFNTISNTFEEQGRYDSALVYYKSFNNFSDSLDEAKYNERIAELEVQFRTEENEKELAQKEAELTQEQLKVKRRSWTTGIFGLLFFSISFISILFIRQQKIKRENLIKEKDLKLKLASAELENKIHQEKERISRDLHDNVGSQITNLITGIEISNMHIAKGQQEQAGMLLKNLDEDARNTMTDLRETIWLLDKEKVRYQDFEKHLKAYIQRQERYFHNLEVIVESKVQEDLVFDPSISLNLMRIIQEALNNARKYSEANEILISLISIENQFEVAIKDNGKGMELDKELNKGNGLENMFSRAKEMKARFDIISSPQKGTEVKLSFEYEI
;
A
#
# COMPACT_ATOMS: atom_id res chain seq x y z
N MET A 1 -62.11 73.58 17.03
CA MET A 1 -61.54 73.38 15.66
C MET A 1 -61.01 71.95 15.47
N LYS A 2 -60.21 71.39 16.37
CA LYS A 2 -59.77 69.97 16.34
C LYS A 2 -60.90 68.95 16.10
N LYS A 3 -61.98 69.01 16.90
CA LYS A 3 -63.17 68.13 16.78
C LYS A 3 -63.83 68.19 15.39
N ALA A 4 -63.97 69.39 14.84
CA ALA A 4 -64.52 69.59 13.50
C ALA A 4 -63.64 68.94 12.41
N GLY A 5 -62.31 69.02 12.54
CA GLY A 5 -61.38 68.36 11.61
C GLY A 5 -61.53 66.83 11.64
N TYR A 6 -61.73 66.24 12.83
CA TYR A 6 -62.01 64.81 12.99
C TYR A 6 -63.37 64.41 12.42
N GLU A 7 -64.43 65.17 12.68
CA GLU A 7 -65.78 64.92 12.14
C GLU A 7 -65.79 64.93 10.59
N TYR A 8 -65.03 65.82 9.96
CA TYR A 8 -64.85 65.80 8.50
C TYR A 8 -64.13 64.54 8.01
N ALA A 9 -63.13 64.04 8.74
CA ALA A 9 -62.44 62.80 8.40
C ALA A 9 -63.34 61.57 8.56
N GLU A 10 -64.18 61.53 9.59
CA GLU A 10 -65.19 60.47 9.80
C GLU A 10 -66.29 60.52 8.72
N LEU A 11 -66.79 61.71 8.38
CA LEU A 11 -67.73 61.87 7.27
C LEU A 11 -67.15 61.39 5.94
N ALA A 12 -65.89 61.71 5.68
CA ALA A 12 -65.17 61.21 4.52
C ALA A 12 -65.06 59.68 4.52
N TRP A 13 -64.74 59.08 5.67
CA TRP A 13 -64.70 57.62 5.81
C TRP A 13 -66.05 56.96 5.52
N MET A 14 -67.16 57.54 5.99
CA MET A 14 -68.51 57.04 5.71
C MET A 14 -68.85 57.09 4.22
N LEU A 15 -68.44 58.17 3.52
CA LEU A 15 -68.70 58.35 2.10
C LEU A 15 -67.82 57.48 1.18
N ARG A 16 -66.81 56.79 1.70
CA ARG A 16 -65.84 56.02 0.88
C ARG A 16 -66.47 54.96 -0.01
N LYS A 17 -67.64 54.43 0.35
CA LYS A 17 -68.35 53.40 -0.43
C LYS A 17 -69.41 53.99 -1.38
N SER A 18 -69.91 55.20 -1.11
CA SER A 18 -71.02 55.81 -1.86
C SER A 18 -70.57 56.89 -2.84
N ASP A 19 -69.61 57.73 -2.45
CA ASP A 19 -69.08 58.83 -3.27
C ASP A 19 -67.62 59.08 -2.91
N LEU A 20 -66.72 58.42 -3.64
CA LEU A 20 -65.28 58.50 -3.41
C LEU A 20 -64.71 59.90 -3.63
N ASP A 21 -65.27 60.69 -4.55
CA ASP A 21 -64.73 62.00 -4.86
C ASP A 21 -65.10 63.00 -3.76
N LYS A 22 -66.33 62.96 -3.25
CA LYS A 22 -66.71 63.71 -2.04
C LYS A 22 -65.94 63.24 -0.82
N SER A 23 -65.72 61.94 -0.67
CA SER A 23 -64.90 61.37 0.41
C SER A 23 -63.49 62.00 0.43
N VAL A 24 -62.81 62.06 -0.72
CA VAL A 24 -61.50 62.73 -0.83
C VAL A 24 -61.59 64.22 -0.51
N GLN A 25 -62.61 64.94 -1.00
CA GLN A 25 -62.77 66.37 -0.71
C GLN A 25 -62.95 66.65 0.79
N TYR A 26 -63.83 65.92 1.46
CA TYR A 26 -64.05 66.07 2.91
C TYR A 26 -62.81 65.66 3.71
N MET A 27 -62.10 64.61 3.29
CA MET A 27 -60.86 64.19 3.95
C MET A 27 -59.78 65.27 3.86
N ARG A 28 -59.61 65.92 2.69
CA ARG A 28 -58.66 67.02 2.53
C ARG A 28 -59.02 68.23 3.39
N LYS A 29 -60.31 68.56 3.52
CA LYS A 29 -60.79 69.61 4.43
C LYS A 29 -60.49 69.27 5.90
N GLY A 30 -60.77 68.04 6.32
CA GLY A 30 -60.46 67.56 7.67
C GLY A 30 -58.96 67.64 7.98
N LEU A 31 -58.12 67.14 7.08
CA LEU A 31 -56.65 67.17 7.22
C LEU A 31 -56.08 68.60 7.22
N ALA A 32 -56.65 69.53 6.46
CA ALA A 32 -56.26 70.94 6.48
C ALA A 32 -56.56 71.62 7.83
N ILE A 33 -57.62 71.22 8.52
CA ILE A 33 -57.90 71.70 9.88
C ILE A 33 -56.95 71.01 10.88
N LEU A 34 -56.71 69.71 10.71
CA LEU A 34 -55.85 68.91 11.59
C LEU A 34 -54.36 69.22 11.43
N SER A 35 -53.93 69.93 10.37
CA SER A 35 -52.54 70.36 10.22
C SER A 35 -52.08 71.33 11.30
N GLY A 36 -53.02 72.10 11.90
CA GLY A 36 -52.74 72.92 13.09
C GLY A 36 -52.57 72.12 14.39
N TYR A 37 -52.76 70.80 14.34
CA TYR A 37 -52.64 69.86 15.46
C TYR A 37 -51.70 68.70 15.10
N ALA A 38 -50.51 69.05 14.60
CA ALA A 38 -49.51 68.08 14.15
C ALA A 38 -49.14 67.08 15.26
N GLY A 39 -49.09 65.79 14.91
CA GLY A 39 -48.76 64.71 15.85
C GLY A 39 -49.91 64.28 16.75
N SER A 40 -51.14 64.77 16.54
CA SER A 40 -52.31 64.32 17.29
C SER A 40 -52.86 62.96 16.81
N ILE A 41 -53.51 62.22 17.72
CA ILE A 41 -54.15 60.94 17.40
C ILE A 41 -55.24 61.08 16.32
N GLU A 42 -55.99 62.19 16.34
CA GLU A 42 -57.01 62.50 15.34
C GLU A 42 -56.39 62.73 13.96
N GLN A 43 -55.20 63.36 13.90
CA GLN A 43 -54.47 63.51 12.65
C GLN A 43 -53.96 62.16 12.14
N ALA A 44 -53.43 61.30 13.01
CA ALA A 44 -53.00 59.96 12.63
C ALA A 44 -54.17 59.12 12.09
N ASN A 45 -55.30 59.12 12.78
CA ASN A 45 -56.51 58.41 12.34
C ASN A 45 -57.03 58.94 11.00
N ALA A 46 -57.05 60.27 10.80
CA ALA A 46 -57.39 60.86 9.52
C ALA A 46 -56.43 60.45 8.40
N PHE A 47 -55.12 60.33 8.66
CA PHE A 47 -54.16 59.82 7.69
C PHE A 47 -54.39 58.35 7.33
N ASN A 48 -54.67 57.47 8.30
CA ASN A 48 -55.05 56.07 8.02
C ASN A 48 -56.33 56.00 7.17
N ASN A 49 -57.37 56.72 7.55
CA ASN A 49 -58.63 56.77 6.80
C ASN A 49 -58.39 57.28 5.37
N TYR A 50 -57.54 58.31 5.20
CA TYR A 50 -57.22 58.83 3.88
C TYR A 50 -56.45 57.82 3.03
N GLY A 51 -55.50 57.10 3.62
CA GLY A 51 -54.77 56.05 2.94
C GLY A 51 -55.69 54.94 2.42
N LEU A 52 -56.68 54.52 3.20
CA LEU A 52 -57.68 53.53 2.77
C LEU A 52 -58.64 54.06 1.68
N ILE A 53 -59.01 55.35 1.72
CA ILE A 53 -59.76 56.01 0.64
C ILE A 53 -58.92 56.03 -0.65
N LYS A 54 -57.62 56.32 -0.54
CA LYS A 54 -56.69 56.29 -1.67
C LYS A 54 -56.51 54.89 -2.26
N LEU A 55 -56.44 53.87 -1.42
CA LEU A 55 -56.45 52.48 -1.87
C LEU A 55 -57.74 52.15 -2.64
N SER A 56 -58.89 52.63 -2.17
CA SER A 56 -60.18 52.46 -2.86
C SER A 56 -60.26 53.20 -4.19
N LYS A 57 -59.51 54.30 -4.37
CA LYS A 57 -59.32 55.00 -5.65
C LYS A 57 -58.25 54.34 -6.55
N LYS A 58 -57.72 53.17 -6.15
CA LYS A 58 -56.64 52.46 -6.84
C LYS A 58 -55.34 53.29 -6.94
N GLU A 59 -55.05 54.07 -5.90
CA GLU A 59 -53.80 54.82 -5.72
C GLU A 59 -52.96 54.23 -4.56
N PRO A 60 -52.28 53.08 -4.77
CA PRO A 60 -51.58 52.38 -3.69
C PRO A 60 -50.37 53.13 -3.11
N ASP A 61 -49.63 53.88 -3.93
CA ASP A 61 -48.48 54.66 -3.46
C ASP A 61 -48.91 55.80 -2.53
N SER A 62 -49.99 56.50 -2.91
CA SER A 62 -50.66 57.49 -2.05
C SER A 62 -51.16 56.85 -0.76
N ALA A 63 -51.74 55.65 -0.84
CA ALA A 63 -52.22 54.92 0.33
C ALA A 63 -51.09 54.62 1.32
N LEU A 64 -50.00 54.03 0.85
CA LEU A 64 -48.81 53.75 1.67
C LEU A 64 -48.22 55.03 2.26
N TYR A 65 -48.15 56.12 1.49
CA TYR A 65 -47.64 57.39 1.99
C TYR A 65 -48.43 57.88 3.22
N PHE A 66 -49.76 57.93 3.12
CA PHE A 66 -50.59 58.41 4.23
C PHE A 66 -50.61 57.44 5.42
N ILE A 67 -50.69 56.12 5.18
CA ILE A 67 -50.67 55.13 6.27
C ILE A 67 -49.32 55.15 7.02
N ASN A 68 -48.19 55.28 6.32
CA ASN A 68 -46.88 55.39 7.00
C ASN A 68 -46.75 56.69 7.80
N ARG A 69 -47.34 57.80 7.33
CA ARG A 69 -47.40 59.04 8.14
C ARG A 69 -48.22 58.86 9.41
N SER A 70 -49.33 58.13 9.35
CA SER A 70 -50.09 57.74 10.54
C SER A 70 -49.27 56.85 11.47
N LEU A 71 -48.61 55.83 10.93
CA LEU A 71 -47.78 54.89 11.69
C LEU A 71 -46.71 55.63 12.48
N ASN A 72 -45.94 56.52 11.85
CA ASN A 72 -44.89 57.30 12.52
C ASN A 72 -45.45 58.14 13.69
N ILE A 73 -46.63 58.74 13.52
CA ILE A 73 -47.29 59.50 14.59
C ILE A 73 -47.68 58.54 15.72
N LYS A 74 -48.30 57.40 15.40
CA LYS A 74 -48.76 56.42 16.40
C LYS A 74 -47.61 55.77 17.17
N GLU A 75 -46.49 55.52 16.52
CA GLU A 75 -45.24 55.11 17.17
C GLU A 75 -44.75 56.19 18.14
N SER A 76 -44.72 57.47 17.73
CA SER A 76 -44.32 58.56 18.63
C SER A 76 -45.25 58.75 19.83
N LEU A 77 -46.52 58.35 19.70
CA LEU A 77 -47.54 58.40 20.75
C LEU A 77 -47.62 57.12 21.57
N ASN A 78 -46.86 56.07 21.24
CA ASN A 78 -46.97 54.73 21.80
C ASN A 78 -48.41 54.16 21.74
N ASP A 79 -49.15 54.45 20.65
CA ASP A 79 -50.49 53.92 20.41
C ASP A 79 -50.41 52.48 19.86
N THR A 80 -50.21 51.50 20.74
CA THR A 80 -50.02 50.08 20.39
C THR A 80 -51.13 49.54 19.49
N LEU A 81 -52.39 49.86 19.80
CA LEU A 81 -53.54 49.42 18.99
C LEU A 81 -53.53 50.09 17.62
N GLY A 82 -53.27 51.40 17.56
CA GLY A 82 -53.17 52.13 16.30
C GLY A 82 -51.99 51.70 15.43
N ILE A 83 -50.86 51.32 16.02
CA ILE A 83 -49.70 50.76 15.33
C ILE A 83 -50.11 49.45 14.65
N ALA A 84 -50.76 48.53 15.38
CA ALA A 84 -51.28 47.28 14.81
C ALA A 84 -52.23 47.54 13.63
N TYR A 85 -53.20 48.45 13.77
CA TYR A 85 -54.07 48.83 12.65
C TYR A 85 -53.31 49.36 11.44
N SER A 86 -52.26 50.15 11.66
CA SER A 86 -51.46 50.70 10.56
C SER A 86 -50.70 49.60 9.84
N HIS A 87 -50.18 48.59 10.55
CA HIS A 87 -49.60 47.39 9.94
C HIS A 87 -50.63 46.59 9.13
N SER A 88 -51.84 46.34 9.67
CA SER A 88 -52.93 45.68 8.93
C SER A 88 -53.30 46.45 7.66
N TYR A 89 -53.35 47.79 7.71
CA TYR A 89 -53.67 48.60 6.54
C TYR A 89 -52.55 48.60 5.49
N ILE A 90 -51.28 48.61 5.90
CA ILE A 90 -50.15 48.42 4.96
C ILE A 90 -50.26 47.05 4.30
N ALA A 91 -50.59 46.00 5.06
CA ALA A 91 -50.80 44.68 4.51
C ALA A 91 -51.91 44.66 3.45
N ASN A 92 -53.05 45.33 3.70
CA ASN A 92 -54.12 45.44 2.71
C ASN A 92 -53.64 46.09 1.40
N VAL A 93 -52.78 47.12 1.48
CA VAL A 93 -52.19 47.71 0.26
C VAL A 93 -51.30 46.70 -0.47
N TYR A 94 -50.52 45.91 0.26
CA TYR A 94 -49.71 44.85 -0.34
C TYR A 94 -50.55 43.72 -0.96
N MET A 95 -51.67 43.34 -0.35
CA MET A 95 -52.60 42.35 -0.91
C MET A 95 -53.23 42.87 -2.22
N GLU A 96 -53.73 44.10 -2.24
CA GLU A 96 -54.32 44.73 -3.44
C GLU A 96 -53.31 44.92 -4.58
N THR A 97 -52.01 44.96 -4.28
CA THR A 97 -50.92 45.08 -5.26
C THR A 97 -50.24 43.74 -5.58
N GLY A 98 -50.78 42.62 -5.10
CA GLY A 98 -50.25 41.27 -5.37
C GLY A 98 -48.97 40.91 -4.62
N GLN A 99 -48.53 41.73 -3.66
CA GLN A 99 -47.32 41.52 -2.86
C GLN A 99 -47.62 40.69 -1.61
N PHE A 100 -48.20 39.51 -1.77
CA PHE A 100 -48.75 38.69 -0.68
C PHE A 100 -47.75 38.34 0.42
N GLN A 101 -46.48 38.05 0.09
CA GLN A 101 -45.47 37.78 1.12
C GLN A 101 -45.18 39.01 2.00
N LYS A 102 -45.18 40.21 1.43
CA LYS A 102 -45.02 41.45 2.20
C LYS A 102 -46.25 41.73 3.05
N ALA A 103 -47.44 41.39 2.56
CA ALA A 103 -48.67 41.48 3.33
C ALA A 103 -48.63 40.56 4.56
N ILE A 104 -48.27 39.29 4.38
CA ILE A 104 -48.11 38.31 5.46
C ILE A 104 -47.18 38.83 6.55
N ASN A 105 -45.98 39.31 6.18
CA ASN A 105 -45.03 39.85 7.15
C ASN A 105 -45.61 41.03 7.95
N LYS A 106 -46.42 41.89 7.31
CA LYS A 106 -47.08 43.02 7.99
C LYS A 106 -48.24 42.57 8.89
N LEU A 107 -48.98 41.54 8.49
CA LEU A 107 -50.03 40.92 9.30
C LEU A 107 -49.46 40.20 10.52
N ASP A 108 -48.36 39.47 10.37
CA ASP A 108 -47.68 38.80 11.50
C ASP A 108 -47.18 39.85 12.52
N GLN A 109 -46.63 40.98 12.07
CA GLN A 109 -46.29 42.12 12.94
C GLN A 109 -47.53 42.67 13.67
N ALA A 110 -48.66 42.85 12.98
CA ALA A 110 -49.90 43.30 13.60
C ALA A 110 -50.42 42.28 14.64
N ILE A 111 -50.40 40.99 14.31
CA ILE A 111 -50.83 39.90 15.19
C ILE A 111 -49.96 39.84 16.45
N GLU A 112 -48.64 39.94 16.32
CA GLU A 112 -47.71 39.96 17.46
C GLU A 112 -48.06 41.10 18.42
N ILE A 113 -48.23 42.32 17.89
CA ILE A 113 -48.62 43.49 18.68
C ILE A 113 -49.98 43.27 19.34
N ARG A 114 -51.00 42.79 18.60
CA ARG A 114 -52.34 42.56 19.14
C ARG A 114 -52.38 41.47 20.20
N ASN A 115 -51.51 40.46 20.14
CA ASN A 115 -51.37 39.47 21.21
C ASN A 115 -50.95 40.12 22.54
N THR A 116 -50.06 41.12 22.51
CA THR A 116 -49.60 41.81 23.74
C THR A 116 -50.71 42.60 24.44
N ILE A 117 -51.73 43.03 23.68
CA ILE A 117 -52.89 43.78 24.19
C ILE A 117 -54.17 42.94 24.23
N ASN A 118 -54.07 41.62 23.96
CA ASN A 118 -55.19 40.67 23.93
C ASN A 118 -56.37 41.10 23.02
N ASP A 119 -56.08 41.74 21.88
CA ASP A 119 -57.10 42.13 20.90
C ASP A 119 -57.48 40.95 19.99
N LYS A 120 -58.29 40.03 20.52
CA LYS A 120 -58.74 38.82 19.83
C LYS A 120 -59.46 39.10 18.52
N SER A 121 -60.29 40.14 18.48
CA SER A 121 -61.05 40.52 17.29
C SER A 121 -60.12 40.97 16.16
N GLY A 122 -59.14 41.83 16.47
CA GLY A 122 -58.14 42.25 15.50
C GLY A 122 -57.22 41.11 15.05
N ILE A 123 -56.81 40.21 15.96
CA ILE A 123 -56.03 39.01 15.62
C ILE A 123 -56.81 38.13 14.64
N SER A 124 -58.10 37.91 14.90
CA SER A 124 -58.94 37.09 14.02
C SER A 124 -58.99 37.68 12.60
N ILE A 125 -59.15 39.01 12.46
CA ILE A 125 -59.16 39.69 11.15
C ILE A 125 -57.80 39.53 10.45
N ASP A 126 -56.70 39.78 11.15
CA ASP A 126 -55.36 39.70 10.56
C ASP A 126 -55.01 38.26 10.13
N LEU A 127 -55.46 37.25 10.91
CA LEU A 127 -55.31 35.84 10.57
C LEU A 127 -56.10 35.44 9.32
N VAL A 128 -57.32 35.97 9.12
CA VAL A 128 -58.08 35.74 7.87
C VAL A 128 -57.29 36.28 6.68
N ASN A 129 -56.80 37.52 6.77
CA ASN A 129 -56.07 38.16 5.69
C ASN A 129 -54.76 37.44 5.37
N ALA A 130 -54.08 36.91 6.39
CA ALA A 130 -52.87 36.10 6.22
C ALA A 130 -53.22 34.77 5.57
N GLY A 131 -54.31 34.13 6.01
CA GLY A 131 -54.86 32.92 5.42
C GLY A 131 -55.16 33.06 3.92
N MET A 132 -55.86 34.12 3.53
CA MET A 132 -56.12 34.44 2.12
C MET A 132 -54.84 34.69 1.32
N SER A 133 -53.87 35.38 1.93
CA SER A 133 -52.57 35.63 1.29
C SER A 133 -51.80 34.33 1.06
N TYR A 134 -51.80 33.41 2.03
CA TYR A 134 -51.20 32.08 1.89
C TYR A 134 -51.92 31.22 0.84
N MET A 135 -53.26 31.30 0.79
CA MET A 135 -54.06 30.60 -0.21
C MET A 135 -53.68 31.05 -1.62
N THR A 136 -53.58 32.37 -1.82
CA THR A 136 -53.26 32.97 -3.14
C THR A 136 -51.85 32.59 -3.64
N ILE A 137 -50.88 32.37 -2.75
CA ILE A 137 -49.52 31.93 -3.12
C ILE A 137 -49.38 30.41 -3.21
N GLY A 138 -50.47 29.65 -3.03
CA GLY A 138 -50.49 28.17 -3.13
C GLY A 138 -50.06 27.43 -1.87
N GLU A 139 -49.84 28.13 -0.75
CA GLU A 139 -49.44 27.55 0.54
C GLU A 139 -50.68 27.12 1.33
N LEU A 140 -51.47 26.23 0.74
CA LEU A 140 -52.83 25.89 1.17
C LEU A 140 -52.90 25.34 2.62
N GLU A 141 -51.90 24.55 3.04
CA GLU A 141 -51.83 24.03 4.43
C GLU A 141 -51.59 25.16 5.46
N LYS A 142 -50.77 26.15 5.13
CA LYS A 142 -50.57 27.33 5.98
C LYS A 142 -51.83 28.19 6.01
N ALA A 143 -52.48 28.36 4.85
CA ALA A 143 -53.76 29.07 4.76
C ALA A 143 -54.79 28.47 5.71
N LEU A 144 -55.00 27.14 5.66
CA LEU A 144 -55.92 26.43 6.55
C LEU A 144 -55.58 26.62 8.02
N LYS A 145 -54.30 26.55 8.40
CA LYS A 145 -53.88 26.78 9.79
C LYS A 145 -54.28 28.16 10.30
N TYR A 146 -53.99 29.21 9.51
CA TYR A 146 -54.32 30.59 9.86
C TYR A 146 -55.83 30.83 9.88
N LEU A 147 -56.56 30.29 8.90
CA LEU A 147 -58.02 30.44 8.79
C LEU A 147 -58.76 29.69 9.90
N LYS A 148 -58.37 28.46 10.26
CA LYS A 148 -58.96 27.71 11.38
C LYS A 148 -58.75 28.43 12.72
N ARG A 149 -57.56 28.98 12.94
CA ARG A 149 -57.29 29.80 14.14
C ARG A 149 -58.12 31.08 14.14
N SER A 150 -58.26 31.73 12.99
CA SER A 150 -59.14 32.89 12.85
C SER A 150 -60.59 32.54 13.18
N LEU A 151 -61.08 31.43 12.65
CA LEU A 151 -62.44 30.93 12.89
C LEU A 151 -62.69 30.73 14.39
N LEU A 152 -61.77 30.08 15.11
CA LEU A 152 -61.87 29.89 16.56
C LEU A 152 -61.97 31.23 17.30
N LEU A 153 -61.14 32.22 16.95
CA LEU A 153 -61.18 33.54 17.59
C LEU A 153 -62.42 34.35 17.18
N ALA A 154 -62.90 34.21 15.95
CA ALA A 154 -64.16 34.81 15.50
C ALA A 154 -65.33 34.24 16.30
N TYR A 155 -65.24 32.96 16.66
CA TYR A 155 -66.15 32.32 17.58
C TYR A 155 -66.04 32.88 19.03
N GLU A 156 -64.83 32.95 19.59
CA GLU A 156 -64.66 33.51 20.95
C GLU A 156 -65.09 34.97 21.09
N THR A 157 -65.11 35.71 19.99
CA THR A 157 -65.44 37.15 19.95
C THR A 157 -66.86 37.43 19.45
N GLU A 158 -67.67 36.41 19.24
CA GLU A 158 -69.05 36.54 18.75
C GLU A 158 -69.16 37.26 17.39
N ASN A 159 -68.08 37.23 16.60
CA ASN A 159 -68.00 37.90 15.31
C ASN A 159 -68.51 36.99 14.19
N ILE A 160 -69.83 36.92 14.07
CA ILE A 160 -70.55 36.07 13.10
C ILE A 160 -70.11 36.37 11.67
N GLY A 161 -69.95 37.64 11.30
CA GLY A 161 -69.53 38.01 9.95
C GLY A 161 -68.15 37.44 9.59
N LEU A 162 -67.22 37.50 10.55
CA LEU A 162 -65.86 37.01 10.36
C LEU A 162 -65.78 35.48 10.39
N ALA A 163 -66.53 34.82 11.27
CA ALA A 163 -66.63 33.36 11.30
C ALA A 163 -67.22 32.82 9.99
N SER A 164 -68.27 33.47 9.48
CA SER A 164 -68.89 33.13 8.19
C SER A 164 -67.88 33.26 7.04
N PHE A 165 -67.12 34.36 7.03
CA PHE A 165 -66.06 34.58 6.04
C PHE A 165 -64.95 33.52 6.14
N ALA A 166 -64.50 33.18 7.35
CA ALA A 166 -63.48 32.17 7.58
C ALA A 166 -63.96 30.78 7.14
N PHE A 167 -65.21 30.38 7.42
CA PHE A 167 -65.77 29.11 6.93
C PHE A 167 -65.76 29.03 5.41
N ASN A 168 -66.24 30.07 4.73
CA ASN A 168 -66.26 30.10 3.27
C ASN A 168 -64.84 30.00 2.70
N THR A 169 -63.90 30.73 3.28
CA THR A 169 -62.51 30.71 2.82
C THR A 169 -61.85 29.34 3.05
N ILE A 170 -62.11 28.69 4.19
CA ILE A 170 -61.62 27.33 4.47
C ILE A 170 -62.20 26.32 3.49
N SER A 171 -63.50 26.43 3.19
CA SER A 171 -64.17 25.56 2.21
C SER A 171 -63.50 25.70 0.83
N ASN A 172 -63.31 26.94 0.35
CA ASN A 172 -62.63 27.19 -0.92
C ASN A 172 -61.18 26.69 -0.90
N THR A 173 -60.46 26.84 0.22
CA THR A 173 -59.08 26.35 0.35
C THR A 173 -59.02 24.82 0.24
N PHE A 174 -59.98 24.09 0.81
CA PHE A 174 -60.07 22.64 0.64
C PHE A 174 -60.45 22.24 -0.78
N GLU A 175 -61.30 23.01 -1.45
CA GLU A 175 -61.63 22.80 -2.86
C GLU A 175 -60.38 22.96 -3.74
N GLU A 176 -59.56 23.99 -3.52
CA GLU A 176 -58.28 24.18 -4.21
C GLU A 176 -57.28 23.04 -3.94
N GLN A 177 -57.34 22.40 -2.76
CA GLN A 177 -56.57 21.20 -2.45
C GLN A 177 -57.12 19.91 -3.10
N GLY A 178 -58.30 19.96 -3.74
CA GLY A 178 -59.01 18.78 -4.25
C GLY A 178 -59.69 17.94 -3.16
N ARG A 179 -59.81 18.46 -1.92
CA ARG A 179 -60.45 17.77 -0.78
C ARG A 179 -61.93 18.14 -0.67
N TYR A 180 -62.73 17.70 -1.65
CA TYR A 180 -64.14 18.05 -1.75
C TYR A 180 -65.00 17.64 -0.54
N ASP A 181 -64.70 16.51 0.11
CA ASP A 181 -65.42 16.07 1.30
C ASP A 181 -65.26 17.07 2.46
N SER A 182 -64.03 17.53 2.70
CA SER A 182 -63.74 18.56 3.69
C SER A 182 -64.37 19.90 3.30
N ALA A 183 -64.27 20.30 2.02
CA ALA A 183 -64.88 21.52 1.51
C ALA A 183 -66.39 21.55 1.77
N LEU A 184 -67.09 20.44 1.51
CA LEU A 184 -68.54 20.30 1.74
C LEU A 184 -68.92 20.41 3.21
N VAL A 185 -68.11 19.87 4.12
CA VAL A 185 -68.33 19.98 5.58
C VAL A 185 -68.28 21.45 6.01
N TYR A 186 -67.25 22.19 5.59
CA TYR A 186 -67.10 23.61 5.95
C TYR A 186 -68.15 24.49 5.25
N TYR A 187 -68.56 24.14 4.02
CA TYR A 187 -69.65 24.81 3.30
C TYR A 187 -71.00 24.65 4.00
N LYS A 188 -71.34 23.43 4.45
CA LYS A 188 -72.57 23.20 5.23
C LYS A 188 -72.53 23.92 6.58
N SER A 189 -71.35 23.98 7.20
CA SER A 189 -71.14 24.70 8.46
C SER A 189 -71.42 26.19 8.31
N PHE A 190 -70.95 26.80 7.22
CA PHE A 190 -71.22 28.20 6.88
C PHE A 190 -72.73 28.48 6.75
N ASN A 191 -73.47 27.65 6.01
CA ASN A 191 -74.91 27.83 5.81
C ASN A 191 -75.69 27.71 7.12
N ASN A 192 -75.41 26.67 7.91
CA ASN A 192 -76.08 26.46 9.19
C ASN A 192 -75.78 27.57 10.21
N PHE A 193 -74.57 28.12 10.17
CA PHE A 193 -74.16 29.22 11.05
C PHE A 193 -74.84 30.54 10.71
N SER A 194 -75.12 30.79 9.41
CA SER A 194 -75.85 31.98 8.98
C SER A 194 -77.33 31.95 9.41
N ASP A 195 -77.90 30.77 9.61
CA ASP A 195 -79.31 30.56 9.95
C ASP A 195 -79.60 30.43 11.47
N SER A 196 -78.59 30.17 12.31
CA SER A 196 -78.78 29.79 13.73
C SER A 196 -78.05 30.71 14.71
N LEU A 197 -78.76 31.73 15.19
CA LEU A 197 -78.37 32.63 16.29
C LEU A 197 -78.61 32.03 17.71
N ASP A 198 -78.46 30.72 17.88
CA ASP A 198 -78.62 30.02 19.19
C ASP A 198 -77.26 29.90 19.92
N GLU A 199 -77.09 30.59 21.05
CA GLU A 199 -75.86 30.60 21.88
C GLU A 199 -75.39 29.20 22.33
N ALA A 200 -76.32 28.27 22.59
CA ALA A 200 -75.99 26.92 23.02
C ALA A 200 -75.30 26.09 21.91
N LYS A 201 -75.79 26.19 20.67
CA LYS A 201 -75.19 25.50 19.51
C LYS A 201 -73.86 26.13 19.11
N TYR A 202 -73.71 27.43 19.37
CA TYR A 202 -72.49 28.16 19.14
C TYR A 202 -71.33 27.63 19.98
N ASN A 203 -71.53 27.52 21.29
CA ASN A 203 -70.51 27.02 22.22
C ASN A 203 -70.19 25.52 21.99
N GLU A 204 -71.19 24.70 21.64
CA GLU A 204 -70.97 23.31 21.22
C GLU A 204 -70.06 23.25 19.98
N ARG A 205 -70.27 24.14 19.01
CA ARG A 205 -69.46 24.17 17.79
C ARG A 205 -68.02 24.61 18.03
N ILE A 206 -67.79 25.53 18.96
CA ILE A 206 -66.44 25.92 19.41
C ILE A 206 -65.71 24.70 19.96
N ALA A 207 -66.35 23.95 20.86
CA ALA A 207 -65.76 22.78 21.47
C ALA A 207 -65.44 21.69 20.43
N GLU A 208 -66.35 21.43 19.48
CA GLU A 208 -66.11 20.49 18.37
C GLU A 208 -64.91 20.90 17.51
N LEU A 209 -64.83 22.17 17.11
CA LEU A 209 -63.75 22.69 16.27
C LEU A 209 -62.39 22.61 16.99
N GLU A 210 -62.36 22.91 18.29
CA GLU A 210 -61.14 22.80 19.08
C GLU A 210 -60.67 21.35 19.20
N VAL A 211 -61.59 20.41 19.44
CA VAL A 211 -61.28 18.97 19.49
C VAL A 211 -60.76 18.49 18.13
N GLN A 212 -61.41 18.82 17.02
CA GLN A 212 -60.96 18.43 15.69
C GLN A 212 -59.58 18.99 15.37
N PHE A 213 -59.32 20.27 15.68
CA PHE A 213 -58.03 20.89 15.44
C PHE A 213 -56.90 20.22 16.24
N ARG A 214 -57.12 19.95 17.54
CA ARG A 214 -56.13 19.27 18.39
C ARG A 214 -55.88 17.84 17.92
N THR A 215 -56.91 17.11 17.50
CA THR A 215 -56.77 15.74 16.99
C THR A 215 -55.95 15.70 15.71
N GLU A 216 -56.22 16.58 14.74
CA GLU A 216 -55.44 16.67 13.50
C GLU A 216 -53.95 16.99 13.76
N GLU A 217 -53.66 17.89 14.71
CA GLU A 217 -52.28 18.26 15.07
C GLU A 217 -51.54 17.08 15.72
N ASN A 218 -52.19 16.38 16.66
CA ASN A 218 -51.63 15.22 17.35
C ASN A 218 -51.40 14.02 16.40
N GLU A 219 -52.33 13.73 15.49
CA GLU A 219 -52.17 12.65 14.50
C GLU A 219 -50.98 12.90 13.57
N LYS A 220 -50.79 14.15 13.15
CA LYS A 220 -49.64 14.54 12.32
C LYS A 220 -48.32 14.40 13.08
N GLU A 221 -48.28 14.81 14.34
CA GLU A 221 -47.09 14.65 15.19
C GLU A 221 -46.76 13.16 15.43
N LEU A 222 -47.78 12.33 15.65
CA LEU A 222 -47.61 10.89 15.82
C LEU A 222 -47.05 10.24 14.55
N ALA A 223 -47.61 10.56 13.38
CA ALA A 223 -47.11 10.04 12.10
C ALA A 223 -45.65 10.45 11.84
N GLN A 224 -45.25 11.67 12.23
CA GLN A 224 -43.85 12.09 12.15
C GLN A 224 -42.95 11.28 13.08
N LYS A 225 -43.34 11.09 14.34
CA LYS A 225 -42.58 10.29 15.31
C LYS A 225 -42.44 8.82 14.86
N GLU A 226 -43.49 8.23 14.30
CA GLU A 226 -43.45 6.85 13.78
C GLU A 226 -42.49 6.71 12.59
N ALA A 227 -42.46 7.69 11.69
CA ALA A 227 -41.53 7.72 10.57
C ALA A 227 -40.07 7.84 11.05
N GLU A 228 -39.80 8.72 12.02
CA GLU A 228 -38.48 8.87 12.64
C GLU A 228 -38.00 7.59 13.33
N LEU A 229 -38.89 6.94 14.10
CA LEU A 229 -38.59 5.71 14.81
C LEU A 229 -38.27 4.56 13.85
N THR A 230 -39.02 4.47 12.74
CA THR A 230 -38.75 3.51 11.65
C THR A 230 -37.39 3.77 11.01
N GLN A 231 -37.03 5.03 10.76
CA GLN A 231 -35.70 5.40 10.24
C GLN A 231 -34.57 5.02 11.20
N GLU A 232 -34.74 5.25 12.51
CA GLU A 232 -33.78 4.83 13.52
C GLU A 232 -33.63 3.29 13.58
N GLN A 233 -34.74 2.54 13.53
CA GLN A 233 -34.68 1.08 13.46
C GLN A 233 -33.91 0.58 12.22
N LEU A 234 -34.11 1.21 11.06
CA LEU A 234 -33.36 0.88 9.85
C LEU A 234 -31.86 1.17 10.00
N LYS A 235 -31.48 2.29 10.63
CA LYS A 235 -30.08 2.61 10.92
C LYS A 235 -29.44 1.59 11.85
N VAL A 236 -30.13 1.20 12.93
CA VAL A 236 -29.64 0.19 13.88
C VAL A 236 -29.46 -1.16 13.17
N LYS A 237 -30.46 -1.59 12.38
CA LYS A 237 -30.37 -2.82 11.60
C LYS A 237 -29.19 -2.78 10.62
N ARG A 238 -29.01 -1.67 9.90
CA ARG A 238 -27.87 -1.47 8.99
C ARG A 238 -26.54 -1.57 9.72
N ARG A 239 -26.40 -0.93 10.89
CA ARG A 239 -25.19 -1.01 11.72
C ARG A 239 -24.90 -2.44 12.14
N SER A 240 -25.91 -3.17 12.62
CA SER A 240 -25.77 -4.59 13.01
C SER A 240 -25.26 -5.47 11.86
N TRP A 241 -25.84 -5.33 10.66
CA TRP A 241 -25.36 -6.05 9.46
C TRP A 241 -23.93 -5.68 9.10
N THR A 242 -23.56 -4.39 9.13
CA THR A 242 -22.19 -3.97 8.83
C THR A 242 -21.18 -4.54 9.82
N THR A 243 -21.49 -4.56 11.13
CA THR A 243 -20.62 -5.18 12.14
C THR A 243 -20.47 -6.69 11.93
N GLY A 244 -21.54 -7.37 11.51
CA GLY A 244 -21.48 -8.80 11.17
C GLY A 244 -20.57 -9.08 9.98
N ILE A 245 -20.65 -8.26 8.93
CA ILE A 245 -19.79 -8.37 7.73
C ILE A 245 -18.32 -8.16 8.09
N PHE A 246 -17.99 -7.14 8.89
CA PHE A 246 -16.61 -6.91 9.34
C PHE A 246 -16.08 -8.06 10.20
N GLY A 247 -16.93 -8.63 11.08
CA GLY A 247 -16.59 -9.83 11.84
C GLY A 247 -16.23 -11.01 10.94
N LEU A 248 -17.07 -11.31 9.94
CA LEU A 248 -16.82 -12.38 8.97
C LEU A 248 -15.54 -12.14 8.15
N LEU A 249 -15.31 -10.91 7.69
CA LEU A 249 -14.09 -10.53 6.97
C LEU A 249 -12.86 -10.74 7.84
N PHE A 250 -12.89 -10.31 9.10
CA PHE A 250 -11.79 -10.52 10.04
C PHE A 250 -11.48 -12.00 10.21
N PHE A 251 -12.49 -12.85 10.45
CA PHE A 251 -12.29 -14.31 10.55
C PHE A 251 -11.73 -14.91 9.26
N SER A 252 -12.20 -14.47 8.09
CA SER A 252 -11.69 -14.95 6.80
C SER A 252 -10.21 -14.58 6.59
N ILE A 253 -9.82 -13.35 6.93
CA ILE A 253 -8.44 -12.87 6.82
C ILE A 253 -7.54 -13.62 7.81
N SER A 254 -7.98 -13.81 9.06
CA SER A 254 -7.24 -14.59 10.04
C SER A 254 -7.05 -16.04 9.58
N PHE A 255 -8.09 -16.65 9.01
CA PHE A 255 -8.02 -18.01 8.48
C PHE A 255 -7.02 -18.13 7.31
N ILE A 256 -7.10 -17.21 6.33
CA ILE A 256 -6.15 -17.15 5.21
C ILE A 256 -4.72 -16.94 5.72
N SER A 257 -4.54 -16.05 6.71
CA SER A 257 -3.23 -15.77 7.31
C SER A 257 -2.63 -17.00 7.97
N ILE A 258 -3.43 -17.79 8.70
CA ILE A 258 -2.98 -19.05 9.31
C ILE A 258 -2.56 -20.06 8.25
N LEU A 259 -3.33 -20.22 7.18
CA LEU A 259 -2.98 -21.12 6.07
C LEU A 259 -1.68 -20.68 5.39
N PHE A 260 -1.49 -19.38 5.17
CA PHE A 260 -0.28 -18.82 4.60
C PHE A 260 0.95 -19.06 5.47
N ILE A 261 0.85 -18.82 6.79
CA ILE A 261 1.94 -19.09 7.75
C ILE A 261 2.29 -20.58 7.75
N ARG A 262 1.30 -21.47 7.73
CA ARG A 262 1.51 -22.92 7.66
C ARG A 262 2.24 -23.31 6.38
N GLN A 263 1.84 -22.75 5.24
CA GLN A 263 2.48 -22.99 3.95
C GLN A 263 3.94 -22.49 3.92
N GLN A 264 4.19 -21.30 4.46
CA GLN A 264 5.53 -20.73 4.63
C GLN A 264 6.43 -21.63 5.49
N LYS A 265 5.90 -22.16 6.59
CA LYS A 265 6.64 -23.07 7.49
C LYS A 265 7.08 -24.34 6.75
N ILE A 266 6.16 -25.00 6.04
CA ILE A 266 6.46 -26.21 5.25
C ILE A 266 7.53 -25.92 4.19
N LYS A 267 7.42 -24.79 3.48
CA LYS A 267 8.41 -24.39 2.47
C LYS A 267 9.81 -24.19 3.08
N ARG A 268 9.90 -23.57 4.26
CA ARG A 268 11.16 -23.39 4.98
C ARG A 268 11.77 -24.71 5.41
N GLU A 269 10.98 -25.62 5.97
CA GLU A 269 11.44 -26.97 6.35
C GLU A 269 11.97 -27.75 5.15
N ASN A 270 11.28 -27.69 4.01
CA ASN A 270 11.75 -28.32 2.78
C ASN A 270 13.07 -27.71 2.27
N LEU A 271 13.22 -26.39 2.33
CA LEU A 271 14.45 -25.71 1.92
C LEU A 271 15.62 -26.08 2.83
N ILE A 272 15.39 -26.21 4.14
CA ILE A 272 16.41 -26.65 5.10
C ILE A 272 16.84 -28.09 4.79
N LYS A 273 15.87 -28.99 4.55
CA LYS A 273 16.16 -30.37 4.14
C LYS A 273 16.96 -30.45 2.85
N GLU A 274 16.63 -29.62 1.86
CA GLU A 274 17.37 -29.57 0.59
C GLU A 274 18.82 -29.12 0.80
N LYS A 275 19.05 -28.09 1.62
CA LYS A 275 20.40 -27.62 1.96
C LYS A 275 21.20 -28.67 2.72
N ASP A 276 20.59 -29.34 3.70
CA ASP A 276 21.21 -30.42 4.46
C ASP A 276 21.62 -31.59 3.55
N LEU A 277 20.74 -31.98 2.62
CA LEU A 277 21.03 -33.01 1.64
C LEU A 277 22.20 -32.62 0.72
N LYS A 278 22.24 -31.38 0.23
CA LYS A 278 23.36 -30.88 -0.58
C LYS A 278 24.69 -30.89 0.18
N LEU A 279 24.67 -30.51 1.46
CA LEU A 279 25.88 -30.51 2.28
C LEU A 279 26.41 -31.94 2.49
N LYS A 280 25.52 -32.89 2.78
CA LYS A 280 25.87 -34.32 2.90
C LYS A 280 26.44 -34.90 1.60
N LEU A 281 25.86 -34.52 0.45
CA LEU A 281 26.37 -34.94 -0.85
C LEU A 281 27.78 -34.38 -1.10
N ALA A 282 28.00 -33.09 -0.82
CA ALA A 282 29.31 -32.46 -0.98
C ALA A 282 30.38 -33.08 -0.06
N SER A 283 30.04 -33.40 1.19
CA SER A 283 30.99 -34.08 2.10
C SER A 283 31.32 -35.49 1.64
N ALA A 284 30.33 -36.24 1.15
CA ALA A 284 30.55 -37.59 0.61
C ALA A 284 31.41 -37.57 -0.66
N GLU A 285 31.22 -36.57 -1.53
CA GLU A 285 32.07 -36.39 -2.72
C GLU A 285 33.52 -36.07 -2.35
N LEU A 286 33.73 -35.19 -1.36
CA LEU A 286 35.07 -34.86 -0.87
C LEU A 286 35.76 -36.09 -0.26
N GLU A 287 35.06 -36.86 0.56
CA GLU A 287 35.57 -38.09 1.14
C GLU A 287 35.98 -39.10 0.07
N ASN A 288 35.16 -39.24 -0.98
CA ASN A 288 35.48 -40.11 -2.11
C ASN A 288 36.74 -39.63 -2.87
N LYS A 289 36.90 -38.33 -3.10
CA LYS A 289 38.13 -37.77 -3.70
C LYS A 289 39.37 -38.04 -2.85
N ILE A 290 39.27 -37.84 -1.53
CA ILE A 290 40.37 -38.16 -0.60
C ILE A 290 40.70 -39.65 -0.65
N HIS A 291 39.68 -40.51 -0.73
CA HIS A 291 39.88 -41.96 -0.82
C HIS A 291 40.63 -42.34 -2.10
N GLN A 292 40.22 -41.80 -3.25
CA GLN A 292 40.89 -42.02 -4.53
C GLN A 292 42.36 -41.55 -4.50
N GLU A 293 42.63 -40.39 -3.89
CA GLU A 293 44.02 -39.89 -3.79
C GLU A 293 44.87 -40.77 -2.87
N LYS A 294 44.31 -41.28 -1.76
CA LYS A 294 44.99 -42.26 -0.91
C LYS A 294 45.33 -43.54 -1.68
N GLU A 295 44.42 -44.07 -2.49
CA GLU A 295 44.68 -45.24 -3.32
C GLU A 295 45.77 -44.98 -4.37
N ARG A 296 45.81 -43.78 -4.95
CA ARG A 296 46.89 -43.36 -5.86
C ARG A 296 48.24 -43.33 -5.15
N ILE A 297 48.34 -42.63 -4.01
CA ILE A 297 49.57 -42.55 -3.21
C ILE A 297 50.04 -43.95 -2.80
N SER A 298 49.11 -44.82 -2.38
CA SER A 298 49.42 -46.19 -2.00
C SER A 298 50.04 -46.99 -3.14
N ARG A 299 49.53 -46.85 -4.38
CA ARG A 299 50.12 -47.48 -5.56
C ARG A 299 51.51 -46.94 -5.85
N ASP A 300 51.67 -45.62 -5.83
CA ASP A 300 52.94 -44.95 -6.10
C ASP A 300 54.06 -45.30 -5.12
N LEU A 301 53.70 -45.50 -3.85
CA LEU A 301 54.63 -45.93 -2.80
C LEU A 301 55.00 -47.41 -2.97
N HIS A 302 53.99 -48.26 -3.23
CA HIS A 302 54.19 -49.69 -3.43
C HIS A 302 55.14 -49.99 -4.60
N ASP A 303 54.98 -49.32 -5.74
CA ASP A 303 55.74 -49.67 -6.95
C ASP A 303 57.22 -49.25 -6.89
N ASN A 304 57.55 -48.15 -6.20
CA ASN A 304 58.92 -47.65 -6.14
C ASN A 304 59.65 -48.08 -4.86
N VAL A 305 59.04 -47.84 -3.70
CA VAL A 305 59.65 -48.17 -2.40
C VAL A 305 59.54 -49.67 -2.14
N GLY A 306 58.47 -50.32 -2.58
CA GLY A 306 58.31 -51.77 -2.45
C GLY A 306 59.41 -52.54 -3.17
N SER A 307 59.73 -52.17 -4.42
CA SER A 307 60.83 -52.81 -5.17
C SER A 307 62.20 -52.61 -4.49
N GLN A 308 62.48 -51.41 -3.98
CA GLN A 308 63.72 -51.11 -3.25
C GLN A 308 63.83 -51.93 -1.96
N ILE A 309 62.75 -52.04 -1.19
CA ILE A 309 62.70 -52.87 0.03
C ILE A 309 62.88 -54.35 -0.31
N THR A 310 62.26 -54.85 -1.39
CA THR A 310 62.47 -56.24 -1.84
C THR A 310 63.94 -56.49 -2.16
N ASN A 311 64.61 -55.58 -2.87
CA ASN A 311 66.05 -55.71 -3.16
C ASN A 311 66.90 -55.71 -1.89
N LEU A 312 66.56 -54.88 -0.89
CA LEU A 312 67.23 -54.89 0.41
C LEU A 312 67.08 -56.24 1.12
N ILE A 313 65.86 -56.79 1.16
CA ILE A 313 65.58 -58.10 1.76
C ILE A 313 66.37 -59.20 1.05
N THR A 314 66.29 -59.28 -0.28
CA THR A 314 67.00 -60.27 -1.08
C THR A 314 68.52 -60.13 -0.95
N GLY A 315 69.04 -58.91 -0.91
CA GLY A 315 70.46 -58.68 -0.69
C GLY A 315 70.93 -59.10 0.70
N ILE A 316 70.13 -58.86 1.75
CA ILE A 316 70.42 -59.34 3.10
C ILE A 316 70.45 -60.89 3.13
N GLU A 317 69.49 -61.54 2.47
CA GLU A 317 69.47 -63.00 2.33
C GLU A 317 70.73 -63.52 1.60
N ILE A 318 71.10 -62.90 0.48
CA ILE A 318 72.32 -63.24 -0.27
C ILE A 318 73.58 -63.00 0.56
N SER A 319 73.63 -61.93 1.33
CA SER A 319 74.76 -61.67 2.23
C SER A 319 74.87 -62.75 3.30
N ASN A 320 73.76 -63.12 3.94
CA ASN A 320 73.72 -64.22 4.91
C ASN A 320 74.19 -65.55 4.26
N MET A 321 73.85 -65.79 2.99
CA MET A 321 74.37 -66.93 2.25
C MET A 321 75.90 -66.87 2.01
N HIS A 322 76.46 -65.70 1.69
CA HIS A 322 77.92 -65.51 1.56
C HIS A 322 78.64 -65.67 2.90
N ILE A 323 78.06 -65.19 4.01
CA ILE A 323 78.57 -65.41 5.37
C ILE A 323 78.61 -66.92 5.67
N ALA A 324 77.53 -67.64 5.37
CA ALA A 324 77.46 -69.09 5.59
C ALA A 324 78.46 -69.88 4.74
N LYS A 325 78.86 -69.37 3.57
CA LYS A 325 79.88 -69.96 2.67
C LYS A 325 81.31 -69.56 3.01
N GLY A 326 81.55 -68.83 4.10
CA GLY A 326 82.89 -68.36 4.50
C GLY A 326 83.46 -67.23 3.63
N GLN A 327 82.63 -66.60 2.79
CA GLN A 327 82.99 -65.52 1.88
C GLN A 327 82.77 -64.15 2.54
N GLN A 328 83.46 -63.91 3.66
CA GLN A 328 83.24 -62.73 4.52
C GLN A 328 83.47 -61.39 3.81
N GLU A 329 84.40 -61.32 2.86
CA GLU A 329 84.69 -60.10 2.10
C GLU A 329 83.53 -59.71 1.16
N GLN A 330 82.95 -60.70 0.46
CA GLN A 330 81.82 -60.50 -0.45
C GLN A 330 80.54 -60.16 0.32
N ALA A 331 80.31 -60.80 1.47
CA ALA A 331 79.23 -60.46 2.37
C ALA A 331 79.36 -59.04 2.95
N GLY A 332 80.57 -58.65 3.38
CA GLY A 332 80.85 -57.32 3.91
C GLY A 332 80.65 -56.21 2.88
N MET A 333 81.11 -56.43 1.64
CA MET A 333 80.85 -55.50 0.53
C MET A 333 79.35 -55.39 0.22
N LEU A 334 78.63 -56.52 0.18
CA LEU A 334 77.20 -56.51 -0.10
C LEU A 334 76.40 -55.81 1.02
N LEU A 335 76.73 -56.02 2.29
CA LEU A 335 76.10 -55.30 3.42
C LEU A 335 76.35 -53.80 3.38
N LYS A 336 77.55 -53.38 2.97
CA LYS A 336 77.87 -51.97 2.83
C LYS A 336 77.02 -51.32 1.72
N ASN A 337 76.86 -52.01 0.59
CA ASN A 337 75.98 -51.56 -0.49
C ASN A 337 74.51 -51.53 -0.05
N LEU A 338 74.06 -52.48 0.78
CA LEU A 338 72.69 -52.51 1.31
C LEU A 338 72.40 -51.40 2.32
N ASP A 339 73.36 -51.03 3.17
CA ASP A 339 73.22 -49.84 4.05
C ASP A 339 73.07 -48.57 3.22
N GLU A 340 73.85 -48.44 2.14
CA GLU A 340 73.76 -47.32 1.21
C GLU A 340 72.41 -47.30 0.47
N ASP A 341 71.95 -48.45 -0.05
CA ASP A 341 70.64 -48.60 -0.69
C ASP A 341 69.48 -48.26 0.27
N ALA A 342 69.57 -48.64 1.54
CA ALA A 342 68.56 -48.34 2.55
C ALA A 342 68.50 -46.84 2.88
N ARG A 343 69.66 -46.18 2.98
CA ARG A 343 69.74 -44.71 3.19
C ARG A 343 69.20 -43.95 1.99
N ASN A 344 69.47 -44.42 0.77
CA ASN A 344 68.94 -43.85 -0.46
C ASN A 344 67.41 -43.99 -0.52
N THR A 345 66.89 -45.19 -0.27
CA THR A 345 65.44 -45.49 -0.20
C THR A 345 64.71 -44.58 0.81
N MET A 346 65.29 -44.39 2.00
CA MET A 346 64.73 -43.49 3.03
C MET A 346 64.78 -42.01 2.63
N THR A 347 65.77 -41.61 1.84
CA THR A 347 65.88 -40.25 1.31
C THR A 347 64.84 -40.03 0.21
N ASP A 348 64.68 -41.00 -0.71
CA ASP A 348 63.67 -40.98 -1.77
C ASP A 348 62.24 -40.91 -1.20
N LEU A 349 61.97 -41.67 -0.14
CA LEU A 349 60.69 -41.65 0.58
C LEU A 349 60.44 -40.29 1.25
N ARG A 350 61.46 -39.70 1.87
CA ARG A 350 61.35 -38.35 2.48
C ARG A 350 61.13 -37.27 1.43
N GLU A 351 61.80 -37.35 0.30
CA GLU A 351 61.64 -36.41 -0.81
C GLU A 351 60.26 -36.54 -1.47
N THR A 352 59.75 -37.77 -1.61
CA THR A 352 58.38 -38.03 -2.08
C THR A 352 57.34 -37.46 -1.11
N ILE A 353 57.50 -37.68 0.20
CA ILE A 353 56.60 -37.10 1.22
C ILE A 353 56.67 -35.57 1.20
N TRP A 354 57.87 -34.99 1.07
CA TRP A 354 58.03 -33.54 1.00
C TRP A 354 57.34 -32.93 -0.22
N LEU A 355 57.43 -33.56 -1.39
CA LEU A 355 56.74 -33.13 -2.61
C LEU A 355 55.21 -33.23 -2.46
N LEU A 356 54.71 -34.24 -1.77
CA LEU A 356 53.28 -34.49 -1.57
C LEU A 356 52.63 -33.68 -0.43
N ASP A 357 53.42 -33.12 0.49
CA ASP A 357 52.94 -32.30 1.63
C ASP A 357 52.62 -30.83 1.22
N LYS A 358 52.97 -30.43 -0.01
CA LYS A 358 52.75 -29.06 -0.49
C LYS A 358 51.50 -28.98 -1.35
N GLU A 359 50.72 -27.91 -1.20
CA GLU A 359 49.61 -27.61 -2.13
C GLU A 359 50.12 -27.25 -3.54
N LYS A 360 51.31 -26.66 -3.61
CA LYS A 360 51.96 -26.19 -4.83
C LYS A 360 53.48 -26.21 -4.67
N VAL A 361 54.22 -26.59 -5.71
CA VAL A 361 55.69 -26.69 -5.69
C VAL A 361 56.30 -25.64 -6.64
N ARG A 362 57.09 -24.70 -6.13
CA ARG A 362 57.80 -23.72 -6.98
C ARG A 362 58.93 -24.38 -7.75
N TYR A 363 59.16 -23.95 -8.98
CA TYR A 363 60.25 -24.45 -9.83
C TYR A 363 61.62 -24.33 -9.15
N GLN A 364 61.91 -23.22 -8.49
CA GLN A 364 63.18 -23.01 -7.78
C GLN A 364 63.43 -24.07 -6.70
N ASP A 365 62.38 -24.47 -5.99
CA ASP A 365 62.46 -25.50 -4.96
C ASP A 365 62.69 -26.88 -5.62
N PHE A 366 61.99 -27.17 -6.71
CA PHE A 366 62.21 -28.38 -7.52
C PHE A 366 63.64 -28.45 -8.09
N GLU A 367 64.15 -27.37 -8.68
CA GLU A 367 65.49 -27.28 -9.27
C GLU A 367 66.57 -27.51 -8.20
N LYS A 368 66.39 -26.94 -7.01
CA LYS A 368 67.29 -27.18 -5.87
C LYS A 368 67.34 -28.65 -5.48
N HIS A 369 66.19 -29.32 -5.44
CA HIS A 369 66.14 -30.76 -5.15
C HIS A 369 66.77 -31.60 -6.26
N LEU A 370 66.54 -31.25 -7.52
CA LEU A 370 67.15 -31.92 -8.66
C LEU A 370 68.69 -31.81 -8.61
N LYS A 371 69.21 -30.60 -8.39
CA LYS A 371 70.65 -30.36 -8.24
C LYS A 371 71.24 -31.15 -7.07
N ALA A 372 70.54 -31.19 -5.93
CA ALA A 372 70.96 -31.98 -4.77
C ALA A 372 70.98 -33.49 -5.08
N TYR A 373 70.00 -34.00 -5.83
CA TYR A 373 69.99 -35.39 -6.27
C TYR A 373 71.18 -35.69 -7.18
N ILE A 374 71.41 -34.87 -8.21
CA ILE A 374 72.52 -35.03 -9.16
C ILE A 374 73.87 -35.01 -8.43
N GLN A 375 74.09 -34.06 -7.53
CA GLN A 375 75.33 -33.97 -6.74
C GLN A 375 75.58 -35.22 -5.88
N ARG A 376 74.52 -35.88 -5.38
CA ARG A 376 74.68 -37.16 -4.67
C ARG A 376 75.05 -38.28 -5.64
N GLN A 377 74.50 -38.28 -6.85
CA GLN A 377 74.78 -39.29 -7.88
C GLN A 377 76.17 -39.16 -8.51
N GLU A 378 76.74 -37.95 -8.58
CA GLU A 378 78.11 -37.69 -9.04
C GLU A 378 79.16 -38.56 -8.34
N ARG A 379 78.93 -38.93 -7.08
CA ARG A 379 79.83 -39.82 -6.32
C ARG A 379 79.98 -41.22 -6.91
N TYR A 380 79.00 -41.66 -7.71
CA TYR A 380 78.98 -42.98 -8.36
C TYR A 380 79.28 -42.91 -9.86
N PHE A 381 79.35 -41.70 -10.41
CA PHE A 381 79.65 -41.44 -11.80
C PHE A 381 81.16 -41.40 -12.00
N HIS A 382 81.72 -42.47 -12.56
CA HIS A 382 83.13 -42.49 -12.94
C HIS A 382 83.25 -41.91 -14.36
N ASN A 383 83.85 -40.72 -14.49
CA ASN A 383 84.06 -40.02 -15.78
C ASN A 383 82.79 -39.57 -16.53
N LEU A 384 81.67 -39.33 -15.82
CA LEU A 384 80.41 -38.84 -16.37
C LEU A 384 80.05 -37.50 -15.70
N GLU A 385 80.03 -36.42 -16.47
CA GLU A 385 79.65 -35.07 -16.03
C GLU A 385 78.17 -34.79 -16.34
N VAL A 386 77.42 -34.24 -15.38
CA VAL A 386 76.00 -33.88 -15.58
C VAL A 386 75.85 -32.37 -15.57
N ILE A 387 75.47 -31.81 -16.72
CA ILE A 387 75.30 -30.37 -16.91
C ILE A 387 73.81 -30.05 -16.88
N VAL A 388 73.41 -29.10 -16.03
CA VAL A 388 72.02 -28.63 -15.94
C VAL A 388 71.91 -27.21 -16.48
N GLU A 389 71.20 -27.07 -17.60
CA GLU A 389 70.89 -25.77 -18.21
C GLU A 389 69.42 -25.41 -17.94
N SER A 390 69.19 -24.27 -17.29
CA SER A 390 67.87 -23.80 -16.90
C SER A 390 67.59 -22.44 -17.51
N LYS A 391 66.51 -22.33 -18.29
CA LYS A 391 65.95 -21.08 -18.84
C LYS A 391 64.45 -21.06 -18.54
N VAL A 392 64.13 -20.75 -17.29
CA VAL A 392 62.77 -20.85 -16.75
C VAL A 392 62.34 -19.54 -16.09
N GLN A 393 61.07 -19.15 -16.24
CA GLN A 393 60.49 -17.98 -15.57
C GLN A 393 60.47 -18.16 -14.04
N GLU A 394 60.79 -17.10 -13.28
CA GLU A 394 61.04 -17.20 -11.83
C GLU A 394 59.83 -17.65 -10.99
N ASP A 395 58.60 -17.42 -11.48
CA ASP A 395 57.36 -17.67 -10.75
C ASP A 395 56.65 -18.98 -11.14
N LEU A 396 57.32 -19.88 -11.86
CA LEU A 396 56.70 -21.13 -12.29
C LEU A 396 56.35 -22.03 -11.08
N VAL A 397 55.10 -22.51 -11.05
CA VAL A 397 54.60 -23.39 -10.00
C VAL A 397 53.99 -24.64 -10.61
N PHE A 398 54.37 -25.79 -10.07
CA PHE A 398 53.86 -27.09 -10.47
C PHE A 398 52.86 -27.64 -9.44
N ASP A 399 51.92 -28.42 -9.96
CA ASP A 399 51.21 -29.39 -9.13
C ASP A 399 52.22 -30.39 -8.51
N PRO A 400 52.04 -30.78 -7.24
CA PRO A 400 52.85 -31.80 -6.58
C PRO A 400 53.06 -33.07 -7.41
N SER A 401 52.02 -33.52 -8.11
CA SER A 401 52.09 -34.73 -8.91
C SER A 401 52.91 -34.58 -10.19
N ILE A 402 52.87 -33.40 -10.82
CA ILE A 402 53.72 -33.05 -11.96
C ILE A 402 55.18 -33.03 -11.49
N SER A 403 55.47 -32.38 -10.36
CA SER A 403 56.83 -32.32 -9.81
C SER A 403 57.40 -33.70 -9.49
N LEU A 404 56.58 -34.56 -8.88
CA LEU A 404 56.97 -35.92 -8.50
C LEU A 404 57.23 -36.79 -9.74
N ASN A 405 56.32 -36.80 -10.71
CA ASN A 405 56.48 -37.59 -11.92
C ASN A 405 57.65 -37.09 -12.76
N LEU A 406 57.86 -35.77 -12.84
CA LEU A 406 59.02 -35.19 -13.52
C LEU A 406 60.34 -35.64 -12.85
N MET A 407 60.44 -35.54 -11.53
CA MET A 407 61.62 -35.98 -10.78
C MET A 407 61.91 -37.46 -11.07
N ARG A 408 60.90 -38.32 -11.01
CA ARG A 408 61.05 -39.77 -11.24
C ARG A 408 61.52 -40.10 -12.66
N ILE A 409 61.05 -39.36 -13.66
CA ILE A 409 61.49 -39.55 -15.05
C ILE A 409 62.96 -39.14 -15.20
N ILE A 410 63.37 -38.01 -14.59
CA ILE A 410 64.77 -37.58 -14.61
C ILE A 410 65.67 -38.59 -13.90
N GLN A 411 65.27 -39.10 -12.74
CA GLN A 411 66.01 -40.11 -11.98
C GLN A 411 66.19 -41.40 -12.79
N GLU A 412 65.12 -41.89 -13.43
CA GLU A 412 65.15 -43.10 -14.24
C GLU A 412 66.02 -42.90 -15.49
N ALA A 413 65.92 -41.75 -16.17
CA ALA A 413 66.77 -41.41 -17.30
C ALA A 413 68.26 -41.35 -16.92
N LEU A 414 68.60 -40.71 -15.80
CA LEU A 414 69.96 -40.65 -15.28
C LEU A 414 70.50 -42.03 -14.90
N ASN A 415 69.70 -42.88 -14.25
CA ASN A 415 70.12 -44.23 -13.89
C ASN A 415 70.33 -45.10 -15.13
N ASN A 416 69.48 -44.93 -16.16
CA ASN A 416 69.62 -45.64 -17.43
C ASN A 416 70.89 -45.18 -18.17
N ALA A 417 71.16 -43.88 -18.22
CA ALA A 417 72.40 -43.36 -18.82
C ALA A 417 73.64 -43.90 -18.09
N ARG A 418 73.63 -43.93 -16.76
CA ARG A 418 74.70 -44.53 -15.94
C ARG A 418 74.95 -46.00 -16.26
N LYS A 419 73.88 -46.79 -16.32
CA LYS A 419 73.98 -48.26 -16.44
C LYS A 419 74.28 -48.72 -17.85
N TYR A 420 73.78 -48.02 -18.87
CA TYR A 420 73.72 -48.54 -20.22
C TYR A 420 74.39 -47.67 -21.29
N SER A 421 74.59 -46.37 -21.06
CA SER A 421 75.04 -45.46 -22.13
C SER A 421 76.56 -45.42 -22.32
N GLU A 422 77.36 -45.67 -21.27
CA GLU A 422 78.81 -45.40 -21.27
C GLU A 422 79.14 -43.96 -21.69
N ALA A 423 78.23 -43.02 -21.43
CA ALA A 423 78.41 -41.61 -21.72
C ALA A 423 79.51 -40.99 -20.85
N ASN A 424 80.07 -39.87 -21.33
CA ASN A 424 80.95 -39.00 -20.56
C ASN A 424 80.27 -37.70 -20.15
N GLU A 425 79.13 -37.36 -20.77
CA GLU A 425 78.38 -36.14 -20.50
C GLU A 425 76.87 -36.39 -20.62
N ILE A 426 76.09 -35.85 -19.67
CA ILE A 426 74.63 -35.75 -19.75
C ILE A 426 74.21 -34.30 -19.64
N LEU A 427 73.48 -33.80 -20.62
CA LEU A 427 72.88 -32.49 -20.61
C LEU A 427 71.40 -32.58 -20.22
N ILE A 428 71.01 -31.90 -19.15
CA ILE A 428 69.62 -31.70 -18.74
C ILE A 428 69.24 -30.26 -19.06
N SER A 429 68.38 -30.07 -20.06
CA SER A 429 67.82 -28.78 -20.43
C SER A 429 66.41 -28.63 -19.87
N LEU A 430 66.19 -27.57 -19.09
CA LEU A 430 64.89 -27.18 -18.52
C LEU A 430 64.53 -25.81 -19.07
N ILE A 431 63.50 -25.75 -19.92
CA ILE A 431 63.15 -24.53 -20.65
C ILE A 431 61.64 -24.26 -20.50
N SER A 432 61.29 -23.02 -20.20
CA SER A 432 59.90 -22.55 -20.25
C SER A 432 59.74 -21.55 -21.40
N ILE A 433 58.82 -21.87 -22.32
CA ILE A 433 58.46 -21.02 -23.47
C ILE A 433 56.95 -20.79 -23.40
N GLU A 434 56.54 -19.54 -23.21
CA GLU A 434 55.12 -19.15 -23.05
C GLU A 434 54.39 -19.95 -21.96
N ASN A 435 53.54 -20.91 -22.35
CA ASN A 435 52.76 -21.80 -21.48
C ASN A 435 53.23 -23.26 -21.54
N GLN A 436 54.39 -23.54 -22.13
CA GLN A 436 54.92 -24.89 -22.29
C GLN A 436 56.24 -25.05 -21.54
N PHE A 437 56.33 -26.10 -20.75
CA PHE A 437 57.56 -26.50 -20.07
C PHE A 437 58.17 -27.69 -20.82
N GLU A 438 59.42 -27.53 -21.24
CA GLU A 438 60.19 -28.52 -21.99
C GLU A 438 61.38 -29.02 -21.17
N VAL A 439 61.54 -30.34 -21.16
CA VAL A 439 62.61 -31.04 -20.48
C VAL A 439 63.29 -31.94 -21.50
N ALA A 440 64.57 -31.75 -21.71
CA ALA A 440 65.38 -32.62 -22.56
C ALA A 440 66.55 -33.18 -21.74
N ILE A 441 66.67 -34.50 -21.70
CA ILE A 441 67.78 -35.20 -21.04
C ILE A 441 68.54 -35.93 -22.13
N LYS A 442 69.77 -35.50 -22.40
CA LYS A 442 70.57 -35.99 -23.51
C LYS A 442 71.89 -36.56 -23.01
N ASP A 443 72.17 -37.81 -23.33
CA ASP A 443 73.48 -38.42 -23.14
C ASP A 443 74.28 -38.44 -24.44
N ASN A 444 75.61 -38.50 -24.34
CA ASN A 444 76.52 -38.57 -25.51
C ASN A 444 77.10 -39.98 -25.76
N GLY A 445 76.50 -41.03 -25.20
CA GLY A 445 77.09 -42.37 -25.22
C GLY A 445 76.71 -43.21 -26.43
N LYS A 446 76.66 -44.54 -26.24
CA LYS A 446 76.50 -45.52 -27.34
C LYS A 446 75.14 -45.46 -28.04
N GLY A 447 74.12 -44.88 -27.42
CA GLY A 447 72.74 -44.89 -27.93
C GLY A 447 72.13 -46.31 -27.99
N MET A 448 70.88 -46.40 -28.41
CA MET A 448 70.12 -47.65 -28.50
C MET A 448 69.35 -47.72 -29.83
N GLU A 449 69.20 -48.93 -30.38
CA GLU A 449 68.29 -49.17 -31.50
C GLU A 449 66.86 -49.24 -30.99
N LEU A 450 65.98 -48.36 -31.48
CA LEU A 450 64.58 -48.31 -31.09
C LEU A 450 63.77 -49.28 -31.97
N ASP A 451 63.72 -50.55 -31.59
CA ASP A 451 62.82 -51.51 -32.24
C ASP A 451 61.43 -51.50 -31.56
N LYS A 452 60.35 -51.39 -32.36
CA LYS A 452 58.99 -51.07 -31.88
C LYS A 452 58.33 -52.18 -31.03
N GLU A 453 58.87 -53.39 -31.02
CA GLU A 453 58.26 -54.52 -30.30
C GLU A 453 59.20 -55.21 -29.27
N LEU A 454 60.49 -54.86 -29.18
CA LEU A 454 61.47 -55.64 -28.40
C LEU A 454 62.25 -54.90 -27.30
N ASN A 455 62.05 -53.59 -27.12
CA ASN A 455 62.66 -52.83 -26.02
C ASN A 455 61.66 -52.41 -24.92
N LYS A 456 60.89 -53.37 -24.38
CA LYS A 456 60.12 -53.19 -23.14
C LYS A 456 60.99 -53.46 -21.91
N GLY A 457 61.92 -52.57 -21.63
CA GLY A 457 62.48 -52.47 -20.29
C GLY A 457 61.44 -51.81 -19.37
N ASN A 458 61.20 -52.38 -18.18
CA ASN A 458 60.24 -51.82 -17.20
C ASN A 458 60.46 -50.32 -16.94
N GLY A 459 61.71 -49.83 -17.03
CA GLY A 459 62.05 -48.42 -16.86
C GLY A 459 61.44 -47.47 -17.92
N LEU A 460 61.45 -47.87 -19.20
CA LEU A 460 60.90 -47.04 -20.29
C LEU A 460 59.38 -46.96 -20.24
N GLU A 461 58.72 -48.08 -19.94
CA GLU A 461 57.26 -48.16 -19.78
C GLU A 461 56.80 -47.33 -18.57
N ASN A 462 57.56 -47.36 -17.47
CA ASN A 462 57.30 -46.52 -16.30
C ASN A 462 57.44 -45.02 -16.61
N MET A 463 58.48 -44.62 -17.35
CA MET A 463 58.63 -43.22 -17.77
C MET A 463 57.49 -42.76 -18.68
N PHE A 464 57.08 -43.60 -19.64
CA PHE A 464 55.95 -43.30 -20.52
C PHE A 464 54.62 -43.19 -19.76
N SER A 465 54.34 -44.11 -18.83
CA SER A 465 53.13 -44.07 -18.00
C SER A 465 53.07 -42.80 -17.15
N ARG A 466 54.19 -42.42 -16.53
CA ARG A 466 54.30 -41.18 -15.74
C ARG A 466 54.11 -39.93 -16.59
N ALA A 467 54.70 -39.88 -17.78
CA ALA A 467 54.48 -38.77 -18.70
C ALA A 467 53.01 -38.66 -19.12
N LYS A 468 52.34 -39.78 -19.37
CA LYS A 468 50.91 -39.82 -19.70
C LYS A 468 50.05 -39.30 -18.54
N GLU A 469 50.37 -39.63 -17.30
CA GLU A 469 49.68 -39.11 -16.11
C GLU A 469 49.80 -37.58 -15.96
N MET A 470 50.96 -37.04 -16.34
CA MET A 470 51.20 -35.59 -16.39
C MET A 470 50.57 -34.92 -17.62
N LYS A 471 49.94 -35.70 -18.52
CA LYS A 471 49.51 -35.26 -19.86
C LYS A 471 50.66 -34.65 -20.69
N ALA A 472 51.89 -35.09 -20.43
CA ALA A 472 53.07 -34.65 -21.15
C ALA A 472 53.24 -35.45 -22.45
N ARG A 473 53.68 -34.78 -23.50
CA ARG A 473 54.22 -35.42 -24.69
C ARG A 473 55.60 -35.98 -24.36
N PHE A 474 55.79 -37.26 -24.60
CA PHE A 474 57.03 -37.99 -24.31
C PHE A 474 57.59 -38.60 -25.58
N ASP A 475 58.81 -38.23 -25.93
CA ASP A 475 59.52 -38.71 -27.11
C ASP A 475 60.94 -39.16 -26.72
N ILE A 476 61.36 -40.34 -27.17
CA ILE A 476 62.74 -40.81 -27.04
C ILE A 476 63.38 -40.84 -28.41
N ILE A 477 64.52 -40.17 -28.55
CA ILE A 477 65.32 -40.12 -29.76
C ILE A 477 66.65 -40.77 -29.44
N SER A 478 66.96 -41.90 -30.05
CA SER A 478 68.25 -42.56 -29.88
C SER A 478 68.80 -43.03 -31.22
N SER A 479 70.12 -43.03 -31.35
CA SER A 479 70.80 -43.53 -32.54
C SER A 479 72.13 -44.16 -32.16
N PRO A 480 72.55 -45.27 -32.79
CA PRO A 480 73.83 -45.90 -32.50
C PRO A 480 74.99 -44.89 -32.60
N GLN A 481 75.83 -44.86 -31.56
CA GLN A 481 76.99 -43.98 -31.38
C GLN A 481 76.70 -42.47 -31.31
N LYS A 482 75.44 -42.06 -31.11
CA LYS A 482 75.03 -40.64 -30.99
C LYS A 482 74.29 -40.32 -29.69
N GLY A 483 74.26 -41.26 -28.74
CA GLY A 483 73.57 -41.14 -27.47
C GLY A 483 72.05 -41.23 -27.54
N THR A 484 71.39 -41.03 -26.40
CA THR A 484 69.92 -41.01 -26.26
C THR A 484 69.45 -39.67 -25.72
N GLU A 485 68.32 -39.20 -26.24
CA GLU A 485 67.65 -37.98 -25.82
C GLU A 485 66.21 -38.31 -25.41
N VAL A 486 65.87 -38.04 -24.14
CA VAL A 486 64.52 -38.15 -23.60
C VAL A 486 63.92 -36.75 -23.57
N LYS A 487 62.86 -36.52 -24.35
CA LYS A 487 62.13 -35.25 -24.39
C LYS A 487 60.77 -35.38 -23.74
N LEU A 488 60.48 -34.42 -22.86
CA LEU A 488 59.15 -34.21 -22.31
C LEU A 488 58.71 -32.79 -22.56
N SER A 489 57.44 -32.62 -22.90
CA SER A 489 56.83 -31.30 -22.92
C SER A 489 55.39 -31.34 -22.43
N PHE A 490 55.00 -30.37 -21.60
CA PHE A 490 53.64 -30.25 -21.09
C PHE A 490 53.25 -28.78 -20.92
N GLU A 491 51.95 -28.52 -21.01
CA GLU A 491 51.39 -27.19 -20.75
C GLU A 491 51.22 -26.96 -19.24
N TYR A 492 51.51 -25.75 -18.77
CA TYR A 492 51.25 -25.33 -17.39
C TYR A 492 50.34 -24.10 -17.36
N GLU A 493 49.52 -24.00 -16.31
CA GLU A 493 48.69 -22.82 -16.04
C GLU A 493 49.48 -21.87 -15.12
N ILE A 494 49.45 -20.56 -15.43
CA ILE A 494 50.07 -19.50 -14.61
C ILE A 494 49.23 -19.24 -13.36
#